data_AF-U2AYP0-F1
#
_entry.id   AF-U2AYP0-F1
#
_cell.length_a   1.000
_cell.length_b   1.000
_cell.length_c   1.000
_cell.angle_alpha   90.00
_cell.angle_beta   90.00
_cell.angle_gamma   90.00
#
_symmetry.space_group_name_H-M   'P 1'
#
loop_
_entity.id
_entity.type
_entity.pdbx_description
1 polymer ?
#
loop_
_entity_poly.entity_id
_entity_poly.type
_entity_poly.pdbx_seq_one_letter_code
_entity_poly.pdbx_strand_id
1 'polypeptide(L)'
;MYKVIKIVIIMGILSSIFSCKVEKDISIYRTEEFKKKEQTFKLSLDEAGQKCIEYILKEEIANDGFFDLDIIYGDYYIFKPKWEPYNLKTGNYNLSGIWINGNTGEIKEVKTNKRIKVILENTSHISYTRRIEKDKEEN
;
A
#
# COMPACT_ATOMS: atom_id res chain seq x y z
N MET A 1 62.03 4.41 2.70
CA MET A 1 60.94 4.99 3.52
C MET A 1 59.74 5.24 2.60
N TYR A 2 58.86 4.25 2.45
CA TYR A 2 57.72 4.33 1.54
C TYR A 2 56.51 4.91 2.29
N LYS A 3 55.99 6.05 1.83
CA LYS A 3 54.72 6.60 2.33
C LYS A 3 53.57 5.86 1.64
N VAL A 4 52.83 5.05 2.39
CA VAL A 4 51.55 4.49 1.94
C VAL A 4 50.49 5.58 2.04
N ILE A 5 49.98 6.04 0.91
CA ILE A 5 48.82 6.94 0.86
C ILE A 5 47.57 6.07 0.94
N LYS A 6 46.87 6.10 2.08
CA LYS A 6 45.53 5.51 2.21
C LYS A 6 44.53 6.42 1.50
N ILE A 7 44.10 6.03 0.30
CA ILE A 7 42.93 6.62 -0.35
C ILE A 7 41.69 5.89 0.19
N VAL A 8 40.97 6.54 1.11
CA VAL A 8 39.64 6.10 1.52
C VAL A 8 38.64 6.74 0.57
N ILE A 9 38.18 5.97 -0.42
CA ILE A 9 37.05 6.38 -1.27
C ILE A 9 35.80 6.15 -0.43
N ILE A 10 35.36 7.18 0.28
CA ILE A 10 34.00 7.22 0.82
C ILE A 10 33.08 7.35 -0.39
N MET A 11 32.55 6.23 -0.86
CA MET A 11 31.37 6.20 -1.74
C MET A 11 30.22 6.77 -0.93
N GLY A 12 30.18 8.11 -0.84
CA GLY A 12 29.04 8.84 -0.35
C GLY A 12 27.88 8.46 -1.23
N ILE A 13 26.91 7.78 -0.62
CA ILE A 13 25.60 7.51 -1.19
C ILE A 13 25.13 8.83 -1.79
N LEU A 14 25.12 8.88 -3.11
CA LEU A 14 24.49 9.94 -3.86
C LEU A 14 22.98 9.74 -3.64
N SER A 15 22.50 10.08 -2.44
CA SER A 15 21.08 10.28 -2.18
C SER A 15 20.69 11.60 -2.85
N SER A 16 20.80 11.60 -4.19
CA SER A 16 20.10 12.54 -5.04
C SER A 16 18.64 12.35 -4.70
N ILE A 17 18.15 13.32 -3.94
CA ILE A 17 16.76 13.57 -3.63
C ILE A 17 16.09 13.76 -4.99
N PHE A 18 15.66 12.67 -5.62
CA PHE A 18 14.70 12.71 -6.71
C PHE A 18 13.39 13.18 -6.08
N SER A 19 13.28 14.48 -5.83
CA SER A 19 12.01 15.18 -5.69
C SER A 19 11.42 15.45 -7.07
N CYS A 20 11.55 14.47 -7.98
CA CYS A 20 10.55 14.35 -9.01
C CYS A 20 9.29 13.91 -8.28
N LYS A 21 8.25 14.75 -8.26
CA LYS A 21 6.89 14.28 -8.01
C LYS A 21 6.55 13.30 -9.14
N VAL A 22 7.05 12.08 -9.04
CA VAL A 22 6.63 10.98 -9.88
C VAL A 22 5.19 10.75 -9.46
N GLU A 23 4.26 11.11 -10.36
CA GLU A 23 2.87 10.75 -10.20
C GLU A 23 2.85 9.23 -10.10
N LYS A 24 2.42 8.71 -8.94
CA LYS A 24 2.41 7.28 -8.71
C LYS A 24 1.30 6.68 -9.53
N ASP A 25 1.61 5.61 -10.26
CA ASP A 25 0.65 4.85 -11.02
C ASP A 25 -0.47 4.32 -10.12
N ILE A 26 -1.69 4.29 -10.66
CA ILE A 26 -2.87 3.76 -9.98
C ILE A 26 -3.32 2.53 -10.77
N SER A 27 -3.54 1.41 -10.09
CA SER A 27 -4.16 0.22 -10.67
C SER A 27 -5.37 -0.17 -9.83
N ILE A 28 -6.53 -0.33 -10.47
CA ILE A 28 -7.81 -0.53 -9.78
C ILE A 28 -8.11 -2.02 -9.65
N TYR A 29 -8.49 -2.49 -8.48
CA TYR A 29 -8.79 -3.90 -8.23
C TYR A 29 -9.78 -4.47 -9.26
N ARG A 30 -9.56 -5.74 -9.65
CA ARG A 30 -10.27 -6.47 -10.72
C ARG A 30 -10.04 -5.99 -12.16
N THR A 31 -9.22 -4.97 -12.39
CA THR A 31 -8.78 -4.61 -13.75
C THR A 31 -7.60 -5.48 -14.20
N GLU A 32 -7.36 -5.56 -15.52
CA GLU A 32 -6.20 -6.25 -16.07
C GLU A 32 -4.89 -5.53 -15.70
N GLU A 33 -4.92 -4.20 -15.58
CA GLU A 33 -3.82 -3.39 -15.09
C GLU A 33 -3.42 -3.79 -13.66
N PHE A 34 -4.40 -4.01 -12.79
CA PHE A 34 -4.14 -4.46 -11.43
C PHE A 34 -3.50 -5.84 -11.40
N LYS A 35 -4.03 -6.81 -12.16
CA LYS A 35 -3.45 -8.16 -12.22
C LYS A 35 -2.00 -8.12 -12.70
N LYS A 36 -1.72 -7.34 -13.76
CA LYS A 36 -0.36 -7.15 -14.28
C LYS A 36 0.54 -6.49 -13.24
N LYS A 37 0.06 -5.48 -12.52
CA LYS A 37 0.84 -4.79 -11.48
C LYS A 37 1.12 -5.73 -10.30
N GLU A 38 0.12 -6.45 -9.81
CA GLU A 38 0.27 -7.45 -8.76
C GLU A 38 1.30 -8.52 -9.13
N GLN A 39 1.31 -9.01 -10.37
CA GLN A 39 2.31 -9.98 -10.84
C GLN A 39 3.76 -9.46 -10.80
N THR A 40 3.97 -8.14 -10.73
CA THR A 40 5.33 -7.57 -10.56
C THR A 40 5.79 -7.53 -9.10
N PHE A 41 4.86 -7.71 -8.15
CA PHE A 41 5.17 -7.67 -6.73
C PHE A 41 5.69 -9.00 -6.21
N LYS A 42 6.47 -8.94 -5.13
CA LYS A 42 6.95 -10.12 -4.41
C LYS A 42 5.89 -10.70 -3.47
N LEU A 43 4.98 -9.86 -2.99
CA LEU A 43 3.85 -10.24 -2.15
C LEU A 43 2.57 -10.20 -2.97
N SER A 44 1.83 -11.30 -2.93
CA SER A 44 0.46 -11.36 -3.42
C SER A 44 -0.48 -10.46 -2.60
N LEU A 45 -1.65 -10.12 -3.16
CA LEU A 45 -2.68 -9.38 -2.46
C LEU A 45 -3.12 -10.10 -1.17
N ASP A 46 -3.21 -11.43 -1.18
CA ASP A 46 -3.63 -12.21 -0.02
C ASP A 46 -2.57 -12.22 1.10
N GLU A 47 -1.28 -12.34 0.76
CA GLU A 47 -0.19 -12.22 1.75
C GLU A 47 -0.12 -10.82 2.34
N ALA A 48 -0.30 -9.77 1.52
CA ALA A 48 -0.40 -8.41 1.99
C ALA A 48 -1.64 -8.21 2.87
N GLY A 49 -2.77 -8.81 2.50
CA GLY A 49 -4.00 -8.81 3.30
C GLY A 49 -3.81 -9.48 4.65
N GLN A 50 -3.08 -10.60 4.73
CA GLN A 50 -2.77 -11.25 6.00
C GLN A 50 -1.88 -10.36 6.89
N LYS A 51 -0.83 -9.77 6.32
CA LYS A 51 0.02 -8.80 7.03
C LYS A 51 -0.77 -7.60 7.55
N CYS A 52 -1.79 -7.17 6.81
CA CYS A 52 -2.69 -6.10 7.24
C CYS A 52 -3.50 -6.52 8.48
N ILE A 53 -4.06 -7.73 8.50
CA ILE A 53 -4.78 -8.28 9.67
C ILE A 53 -3.85 -8.32 10.89
N GLU A 54 -2.67 -8.92 10.75
CA GLU A 54 -1.68 -9.01 11.82
C GLU A 54 -1.33 -7.63 12.38
N TYR A 55 -1.12 -6.65 11.51
CA TYR A 55 -0.81 -5.28 11.91
C TYR A 55 -1.99 -4.59 12.64
N ILE A 56 -3.21 -4.72 12.12
CA ILE A 56 -4.42 -4.15 12.75
C ILE A 56 -4.61 -4.71 14.16
N LEU A 57 -4.47 -6.03 14.31
CA LEU A 57 -4.65 -6.71 15.60
C LEU A 57 -3.54 -6.35 16.59
N LYS A 58 -2.28 -6.31 16.14
CA LYS A 58 -1.13 -6.02 16.99
C LYS A 58 -1.11 -4.59 17.50
N GLU A 59 -1.38 -3.63 16.61
CA GLU A 59 -1.34 -2.20 16.94
C GLU A 59 -2.72 -1.66 17.39
N GLU A 60 -3.70 -2.55 17.56
CA GLU A 60 -5.07 -2.24 18.00
C GLU A 60 -5.74 -1.12 17.16
N ILE A 61 -5.52 -1.15 15.84
CA ILE A 61 -6.04 -0.12 14.93
C ILE A 61 -7.57 -0.22 14.89
N ALA A 62 -8.23 0.91 15.14
CA ALA A 62 -9.69 0.99 15.07
C ALA A 62 -10.20 0.62 13.66
N ASN A 63 -11.16 -0.29 13.60
CA ASN A 63 -11.66 -0.90 12.36
C ASN A 63 -13.15 -1.26 12.48
N ASP A 64 -13.77 -1.58 11.35
CA ASP A 64 -15.21 -1.95 11.27
C ASP A 64 -15.44 -3.47 11.26
N GLY A 65 -14.45 -4.27 11.69
CA GLY A 65 -14.47 -5.73 11.64
C GLY A 65 -14.06 -6.34 10.29
N PHE A 66 -13.84 -5.50 9.29
CA PHE A 66 -13.27 -5.85 7.99
C PHE A 66 -12.39 -4.69 7.49
N PHE A 67 -11.60 -4.96 6.46
CA PHE A 67 -10.95 -3.93 5.67
C PHE A 67 -11.23 -4.14 4.20
N ASP A 68 -11.13 -3.07 3.41
CA ASP A 68 -11.23 -3.13 1.97
C ASP A 68 -9.94 -2.65 1.26
N LEU A 69 -9.85 -2.93 -0.05
CA LEU A 69 -8.87 -2.37 -0.96
C LEU A 69 -9.49 -2.17 -2.34
N ASP A 70 -9.33 -0.97 -2.87
CA ASP A 70 -9.78 -0.61 -4.22
C ASP A 70 -8.63 -0.46 -5.22
N ILE A 71 -7.43 -0.10 -4.74
CA ILE A 71 -6.32 0.29 -5.61
C ILE A 71 -4.96 -0.19 -5.11
N ILE A 72 -4.04 -0.35 -6.06
CA ILE A 72 -2.59 -0.22 -5.85
C ILE A 72 -2.20 1.23 -6.20
N TYR A 73 -1.38 1.86 -5.37
CA TYR A 73 -0.85 3.21 -5.59
C TYR A 73 0.68 3.21 -5.56
N GLY A 74 1.30 3.29 -6.74
CA GLY A 74 2.72 3.02 -6.94
C GLY A 74 3.02 1.57 -6.62
N ASP A 75 3.86 1.33 -5.61
CA ASP A 75 4.24 -0.03 -5.17
C ASP A 75 3.50 -0.49 -3.91
N TYR A 76 2.39 0.16 -3.56
CA TYR A 76 1.68 -0.09 -2.30
C TYR A 76 0.25 -0.58 -2.55
N TYR A 77 -0.11 -1.66 -1.88
CA TYR A 77 -1.50 -2.01 -1.59
C TYR A 77 -2.06 -1.03 -0.56
N ILE A 78 -3.23 -0.45 -0.83
CA ILE A 78 -3.86 0.55 0.04
C ILE A 78 -5.09 -0.06 0.71
N PHE A 79 -4.94 -0.51 1.96
CA PHE A 79 -6.03 -1.10 2.73
C PHE A 79 -6.75 -0.05 3.57
N LYS A 80 -8.09 -0.09 3.60
CA LYS A 80 -8.91 0.75 4.49
C LYS A 80 -9.54 -0.11 5.59
N PRO A 81 -9.08 0.02 6.85
CA PRO A 81 -9.69 -0.69 7.98
C PRO A 81 -11.03 -0.09 8.42
N LYS A 82 -11.38 1.11 7.91
CA LYS A 82 -12.66 1.77 8.15
C LYS A 82 -13.31 2.14 6.84
N TRP A 83 -14.62 1.99 6.77
CA TRP A 83 -15.41 2.41 5.64
C TRP A 83 -15.33 3.93 5.49
N GLU A 84 -14.92 4.37 4.30
CA GLU A 84 -14.93 5.78 3.92
C GLU A 84 -15.87 5.96 2.71
N PRO A 85 -16.82 6.91 2.76
CA PRO A 85 -17.71 7.14 1.63
C PRO A 85 -16.92 7.64 0.41
N TYR A 86 -16.98 6.85 -0.66
CA TYR A 86 -16.42 7.23 -1.95
C TYR A 86 -17.46 7.90 -2.84
N ASN A 87 -17.18 9.11 -3.33
CA ASN A 87 -18.08 9.82 -4.21
C ASN A 87 -17.79 9.50 -5.69
N LEU A 88 -18.58 8.57 -6.23
CA LEU A 88 -18.53 8.10 -7.62
C LEU A 88 -18.63 9.21 -8.67
N LYS A 89 -19.31 10.33 -8.38
CA LYS A 89 -19.41 11.48 -9.31
C LYS A 89 -18.09 12.25 -9.42
N THR A 90 -17.40 12.39 -8.30
CA THR A 90 -16.17 13.20 -8.23
C THR A 90 -14.91 12.37 -8.46
N GLY A 91 -14.96 11.07 -8.22
CA GLY A 91 -13.80 10.19 -8.28
C GLY A 91 -12.78 10.45 -7.16
N ASN A 92 -13.15 11.17 -6.11
CA ASN A 92 -12.21 11.60 -5.08
C ASN A 92 -11.92 10.46 -4.10
N TYR A 93 -10.77 9.81 -4.29
CA TYR A 93 -10.29 8.74 -3.44
C TYR A 93 -9.34 9.29 -2.36
N ASN A 94 -9.64 9.05 -1.08
CA ASN A 94 -8.76 9.41 0.04
C ASN A 94 -7.58 8.43 0.09
N LEU A 95 -6.36 8.94 0.24
CA LEU A 95 -5.16 8.12 0.35
C LEU A 95 -4.81 7.66 1.78
N SER A 96 -5.62 7.99 2.78
CA SER A 96 -5.45 7.44 4.14
C SER A 96 -5.63 5.93 4.18
N GLY A 97 -5.00 5.24 5.12
CA GLY A 97 -5.15 3.79 5.30
C GLY A 97 -3.84 3.12 5.68
N ILE A 98 -3.83 1.80 5.62
CA ILE A 98 -2.65 0.97 5.86
C ILE A 98 -2.04 0.64 4.51
N TRP A 99 -0.83 1.14 4.27
CA TRP A 99 -0.10 0.95 3.04
C TRP A 99 0.89 -0.18 3.23
N ILE A 100 0.82 -1.21 2.38
CA ILE A 100 1.74 -2.33 2.40
C ILE A 100 2.50 -2.37 1.07
N ASN A 101 3.82 -2.23 1.13
CA ASN A 101 4.64 -2.27 -0.06
C ASN A 101 4.68 -3.69 -0.65
N GLY A 102 4.24 -3.87 -1.88
CA GLY A 102 4.17 -5.19 -2.53
C GLY A 102 5.54 -5.85 -2.78
N ASN A 103 6.63 -5.08 -2.76
CA ASN A 103 7.98 -5.60 -3.01
C ASN A 103 8.78 -5.90 -1.73
N THR A 104 8.48 -5.23 -0.62
CA THR A 104 9.28 -5.29 0.61
C THR A 104 8.48 -5.73 1.84
N GLY A 105 7.14 -5.63 1.78
CA GLY A 105 6.28 -5.85 2.94
C GLY A 105 6.33 -4.72 3.97
N GLU A 106 7.00 -3.60 3.68
CA GLU A 106 7.00 -2.41 4.52
C GLU A 106 5.56 -1.93 4.75
N ILE A 107 5.19 -1.73 6.02
CA ILE A 107 3.86 -1.26 6.44
C ILE A 107 3.94 0.20 6.87
N LYS A 108 3.00 1.02 6.40
CA LYS A 108 2.83 2.42 6.83
C LYS A 108 1.37 2.70 7.13
N GLU A 109 1.07 3.17 8.34
CA GLU A 109 -0.20 3.81 8.63
C GLU A 109 -0.15 5.26 8.11
N VAL A 110 -0.98 5.59 7.13
CA VAL A 110 -1.02 6.92 6.51
C VAL A 110 -2.32 7.62 6.89
N LYS A 111 -2.21 8.78 7.55
CA LYS A 111 -3.32 9.69 7.86
C LYS A 111 -3.14 10.97 7.05
N THR A 112 -4.00 11.21 6.08
CA THR A 112 -3.91 12.34 5.16
C THR A 112 -5.26 12.79 4.63
N ASN A 113 -5.38 14.08 4.33
CA ASN A 113 -6.53 14.62 3.58
C ASN A 113 -6.27 14.67 2.07
N LYS A 114 -5.14 14.11 1.60
CA LYS A 114 -4.81 14.07 0.17
C LYS A 114 -5.80 13.15 -0.54
N ARG A 115 -6.45 13.70 -1.56
CA ARG A 115 -7.35 12.98 -2.45
C ARG A 115 -6.75 12.91 -3.85
N ILE A 116 -6.93 11.78 -4.51
CA ILE A 116 -6.58 11.57 -5.92
C ILE A 116 -7.83 11.24 -6.70
N LYS A 117 -7.78 11.48 -8.00
CA LYS A 117 -8.88 11.10 -8.90
C LYS A 117 -8.72 9.64 -9.29
N VAL A 118 -9.59 8.78 -8.78
CA VAL A 118 -9.79 7.40 -9.22
C VAL A 118 -11.16 7.37 -9.88
N ILE A 119 -11.38 6.53 -10.89
CA ILE A 119 -12.71 6.36 -11.47
C ILE A 119 -13.06 4.88 -11.31
N LEU A 120 -13.81 4.58 -10.26
CA LEU A 120 -14.36 3.24 -10.01
C LEU A 120 -15.63 3.11 -10.85
N GLU A 121 -15.76 2.01 -11.59
CA GLU A 121 -16.92 1.78 -12.45
C GLU A 121 -18.21 1.68 -11.61
N ASN A 122 -19.19 2.51 -11.94
CA ASN A 122 -20.37 2.83 -11.11
C ASN A 122 -21.28 1.62 -10.79
N THR A 123 -21.28 0.56 -11.60
CA THR A 123 -22.21 -0.58 -11.45
C THR A 123 -21.52 -1.94 -11.27
N SER A 124 -20.20 -1.99 -11.35
CA SER A 124 -19.42 -3.23 -11.41
C SER A 124 -18.27 -3.29 -10.40
N HIS A 125 -17.86 -2.14 -9.85
CA HIS A 125 -16.73 -2.12 -8.93
C HIS A 125 -17.10 -2.79 -7.60
N ILE A 126 -16.30 -3.79 -7.24
CA ILE A 126 -16.38 -4.51 -5.97
C ILE A 126 -14.96 -4.54 -5.42
N SER A 127 -14.78 -3.90 -4.26
CA SER A 127 -13.52 -3.87 -3.55
C SER A 127 -13.05 -5.27 -3.17
N TYR A 128 -11.74 -5.45 -2.99
CA TYR A 128 -11.24 -6.57 -2.22
C TYR A 128 -11.67 -6.35 -0.77
N THR A 129 -12.27 -7.34 -0.13
CA THR A 129 -12.73 -7.21 1.26
C THR A 129 -12.34 -8.46 2.02
N ARG A 130 -11.74 -8.26 3.19
CA ARG A 130 -11.38 -9.33 4.11
C ARG A 130 -11.87 -9.00 5.51
N ARG A 131 -12.38 -10.01 6.20
CA ARG A 131 -12.74 -9.90 7.61
C ARG A 131 -11.48 -9.90 8.47
N ILE A 132 -11.49 -9.10 9.53
CA ILE A 132 -10.44 -9.06 10.54
C ILE A 132 -10.85 -10.04 11.62
N GLU A 133 -10.32 -11.26 11.53
CA GLU A 133 -10.52 -12.30 12.54
C GLU A 133 -9.20 -12.48 13.31
N LYS A 134 -9.30 -12.64 14.64
CA LYS A 134 -8.17 -13.18 15.41
C LYS A 134 -8.07 -14.65 15.05
N ASP A 135 -6.87 -15.12 14.73
CA ASP A 135 -6.64 -16.56 14.66
C ASP A 135 -7.16 -17.18 15.96
N LYS A 136 -8.02 -18.18 15.84
CA LYS A 136 -8.41 -18.97 17.00
C LYS A 136 -7.14 -19.66 17.44
N GLU A 137 -6.62 -19.30 18.62
CA GLU A 137 -5.61 -20.12 19.28
C GLU A 137 -6.14 -21.56 19.29
N GLU A 138 -5.44 -22.45 18.57
CA GLU A 138 -5.71 -23.88 18.65
C GLU A 138 -5.39 -24.29 20.09
N ASN A 139 -6.45 -24.45 20.89
CA ASN A 139 -6.40 -25.04 22.24
C ASN A 139 -5.92 -26.48 22.19
#